data_AF-A0A940M5S2-F1
#
_entry.id   AF-A0A940M5S2-F1
#
_cell.length_a   1.000
_cell.length_b   1.000
_cell.length_c   1.000
_cell.angle_alpha   90.00
_cell.angle_beta   90.00
_cell.angle_gamma   90.00
#
_symmetry.space_group_name_H-M   'P 1'
#
loop_
_entity.id
_entity.type
_entity.pdbx_description
1 polymer ?
#
loop_
_entity_poly.entity_id
_entity_poly.type
_entity_poly.pdbx_seq_one_letter_code
_entity_poly.pdbx_strand_id
1 'polypeptide(L)'
;MRPLATAALCLLFAACGPVVQPVAPAPGPSAQERLAAVQAAAGIDDTELNVQPLRDPQVEDLREKASRALAAGRPDEAADALNQALPALDEHH
;
A
#
# COMPACT_ATOMS: atom_id res chain seq x y z
N MET A 1 59.79 -34.91 14.16
CA MET A 1 59.54 -33.77 13.24
C MET A 1 58.94 -34.17 11.88
N ARG A 2 59.28 -35.34 11.31
CA ARG A 2 58.69 -35.84 10.04
C ARG A 2 57.15 -36.05 10.02
N PRO A 3 56.47 -36.60 11.04
CA PRO A 3 55.02 -36.83 10.95
C PRO A 3 54.20 -35.53 11.01
N LEU A 4 54.74 -34.48 11.65
CA LEU A 4 54.10 -33.17 11.73
C LEU A 4 54.09 -32.47 10.36
N ALA A 5 55.19 -32.61 9.61
CA ALA A 5 55.30 -32.08 8.26
C ALA A 5 54.35 -32.79 7.28
N THR A 6 54.15 -34.11 7.44
CA THR A 6 53.19 -34.87 6.61
C THR A 6 51.75 -34.48 6.92
N ALA A 7 51.41 -34.30 8.19
CA ALA A 7 50.08 -33.85 8.60
C ALA A 7 49.75 -32.44 8.08
N ALA A 8 50.71 -31.52 8.14
CA ALA A 8 50.56 -30.17 7.59
C ALA A 8 50.34 -30.17 6.06
N LEU A 9 51.03 -31.06 5.34
CA LEU A 9 50.89 -31.17 3.89
C LEU A 9 49.52 -31.78 3.48
N CYS A 10 49.01 -32.75 4.24
CA CYS A 10 47.67 -33.32 4.01
C CYS A 10 46.55 -32.28 4.26
N LEU A 11 46.71 -31.41 5.27
CA LEU A 11 45.77 -30.32 5.55
C LEU A 11 45.74 -29.27 4.42
N LEU A 12 46.88 -29.00 3.78
CA LEU A 12 46.97 -28.09 2.63
C LEU A 12 46.28 -28.67 1.39
N PHE A 13 46.34 -29.98 1.17
CA PHE A 13 45.64 -30.63 0.04
C PHE A 13 44.13 -30.74 0.24
N ALA A 14 43.64 -30.87 1.48
CA ALA A 14 42.21 -30.92 1.78
C ALA A 14 41.47 -29.60 1.50
N ALA A 15 42.20 -28.48 1.38
CA ALA A 15 41.63 -27.18 1.05
C ALA A 15 41.35 -26.98 -0.46
N CYS A 16 41.82 -27.90 -1.32
CA CYS A 16 41.69 -27.79 -2.79
C CYS A 16 40.44 -28.50 -3.33
N GLY A 17 39.32 -28.40 -2.60
CA GLY A 17 38.02 -28.89 -3.07
C GLY A 17 37.39 -27.91 -4.08
N PRO A 18 36.58 -28.40 -5.04
CA PRO A 18 35.87 -27.52 -5.95
C PRO A 18 34.93 -26.59 -5.17
N VAL A 19 35.15 -25.28 -5.29
CA VAL A 19 34.24 -24.28 -4.72
C VAL A 19 32.93 -24.32 -5.52
N VAL A 20 31.85 -24.76 -4.89
CA VAL A 20 30.50 -24.64 -5.46
C VAL A 20 30.11 -23.17 -5.34
N GLN A 21 30.18 -22.46 -6.46
CA GLN A 21 29.69 -21.10 -6.51
C GLN A 21 28.16 -21.13 -6.36
N PRO A 22 27.56 -20.39 -5.42
CA PRO A 22 26.12 -20.24 -5.37
C PRO A 22 25.65 -19.66 -6.70
N VAL A 23 24.83 -20.40 -7.43
CA VAL A 23 24.16 -19.86 -8.63
C VAL A 23 23.24 -18.75 -8.16
N ALA A 24 23.43 -17.55 -8.72
CA ALA A 24 22.52 -16.44 -8.46
C ALA A 24 21.10 -16.86 -8.87
N PRO A 25 20.08 -16.59 -8.04
CA PRO A 25 18.70 -16.91 -8.40
C PRO A 25 18.37 -16.21 -9.71
N ALA A 26 17.59 -16.89 -10.55
CA ALA A 26 17.12 -16.31 -11.79
C ALA A 26 16.44 -14.96 -11.51
N PRO A 27 16.63 -13.94 -12.37
CA PRO A 27 15.93 -12.68 -12.22
C PRO A 27 14.43 -12.93 -12.15
N GLY A 28 13.79 -12.35 -11.13
CA GLY A 28 12.33 -12.36 -11.04
C GLY A 28 11.68 -11.56 -12.18
N PRO A 29 10.34 -11.61 -12.30
CA PRO A 29 9.62 -10.87 -13.32
C PRO A 29 9.98 -9.38 -13.25
N SER A 30 10.19 -8.78 -14.42
CA SER A 30 10.41 -7.35 -14.59
C SER A 30 9.26 -6.51 -14.02
N ALA A 31 9.50 -5.22 -13.78
CA ALA A 31 8.44 -4.32 -13.36
C ALA A 31 7.25 -4.31 -14.35
N GLN A 32 7.54 -4.42 -15.65
CA GLN A 32 6.53 -4.47 -16.69
C GLN A 32 5.69 -5.75 -16.61
N GLU A 33 6.31 -6.91 -16.42
CA GLU A 33 5.60 -8.19 -16.27
C GLU A 33 4.74 -8.21 -15.01
N ARG A 34 5.22 -7.61 -13.91
CA ARG A 34 4.42 -7.45 -12.68
C ARG A 34 3.22 -6.54 -12.91
N LEU A 35 3.39 -5.41 -13.60
CA LEU A 35 2.29 -4.51 -13.93
C LEU A 35 1.26 -5.18 -14.86
N ALA A 36 1.71 -5.93 -15.86
CA ALA A 36 0.83 -6.69 -16.73
C ALA A 36 0.01 -7.73 -15.96
N ALA A 37 0.62 -8.42 -14.99
CA ALA A 37 -0.08 -9.36 -14.12
C ALA A 37 -1.14 -8.68 -13.23
N VAL A 38 -0.85 -7.50 -12.67
CA VAL A 38 -1.83 -6.71 -11.90
C VAL A 38 -2.99 -6.28 -12.78
N GLN A 39 -2.73 -5.77 -13.98
CA GLN A 39 -3.77 -5.34 -14.92
C GLN A 39 -4.63 -6.52 -15.39
N ALA A 40 -4.02 -7.68 -15.64
CA ALA A 40 -4.75 -8.89 -15.98
C ALA A 40 -5.65 -9.37 -14.83
N ALA A 41 -5.25 -9.18 -13.57
CA ALA A 41 -6.07 -9.54 -12.41
C ALA A 41 -7.21 -8.54 -12.16
N ALA A 42 -7.00 -7.25 -12.44
CA ALA A 42 -7.97 -6.18 -12.20
C ALA A 42 -9.26 -6.28 -13.05
N GLY A 43 -9.24 -7.02 -14.16
CA GLY A 43 -10.40 -7.17 -15.06
C GLY A 43 -11.19 -8.48 -14.92
N ILE A 44 -10.80 -9.38 -14.00
CA ILE A 44 -11.35 -10.75 -13.94
C ILE A 44 -12.47 -10.89 -12.89
N ASP A 45 -12.62 -9.93 -11.98
CA ASP A 45 -13.61 -9.99 -10.91
C ASP A 45 -14.35 -8.66 -10.78
N ASP A 46 -15.68 -8.68 -10.88
CA ASP A 46 -16.61 -7.58 -10.50
C ASP A 46 -16.64 -7.40 -8.96
N THR A 47 -15.50 -7.62 -8.29
CA THR A 47 -15.34 -7.54 -6.83
C THR A 47 -14.73 -6.20 -6.42
N GLU A 48 -14.90 -5.17 -7.27
CA GLU A 48 -14.70 -3.78 -6.88
C GLU A 48 -15.78 -3.44 -5.84
N LEU A 49 -15.38 -3.36 -4.57
CA LEU A 49 -16.27 -2.88 -3.53
C LEU A 49 -16.57 -1.41 -3.81
N ASN A 50 -17.76 -1.13 -4.33
CA ASN A 50 -18.26 0.23 -4.49
C ASN A 50 -18.50 0.84 -3.09
N VAL A 51 -17.43 1.35 -2.49
CA VAL A 51 -17.50 2.04 -1.21
C VAL A 51 -18.08 3.43 -1.45
N GLN A 52 -19.36 3.60 -1.11
CA GLN A 52 -19.84 4.94 -0.84
C GLN A 52 -19.10 5.43 0.41
N PRO A 53 -18.32 6.53 0.37
CA PRO A 53 -17.72 7.08 1.58
C PRO A 53 -18.78 7.24 2.66
N LEU A 54 -18.48 6.71 3.86
CA LEU A 54 -19.34 6.87 5.02
C LEU A 54 -19.46 8.37 5.29
N ARG A 55 -20.66 8.91 5.07
CA ARG A 55 -20.97 10.30 5.42
C ARG A 55 -21.56 10.31 6.81
N ASP A 56 -21.07 11.22 7.63
CA ASP A 56 -21.69 11.51 8.92
C ASP A 56 -23.14 12.02 8.66
N PRO A 57 -24.19 11.40 9.24
CA PRO A 57 -25.57 11.81 9.05
C PRO A 57 -25.84 13.27 9.42
N GLN A 58 -25.19 13.79 10.46
CA GLN A 58 -25.33 15.17 10.92
C GLN A 58 -24.74 16.15 9.90
N VAL A 59 -23.62 15.79 9.26
CA VAL A 59 -23.02 16.61 8.18
C VAL A 59 -23.94 16.66 6.97
N GLU A 60 -24.63 15.57 6.63
CA GLU A 60 -25.57 15.57 5.51
C GLU A 60 -26.82 16.43 5.80
N ASP A 61 -27.40 16.34 7.00
CA ASP A 61 -28.52 17.18 7.42
C ASP A 61 -28.19 18.69 7.34
N LEU A 62 -26.97 19.07 7.76
CA LEU A 62 -26.48 20.44 7.69
C LEU A 62 -26.26 20.91 6.24
N ARG A 63 -25.76 20.03 5.36
CA ARG A 63 -25.65 20.31 3.93
C ARG A 63 -27.00 20.55 3.29
N GLU A 64 -28.00 19.73 3.59
CA GLU A 64 -29.35 19.92 3.08
C GLU A 64 -29.97 21.23 3.59
N LYS A 65 -29.77 21.54 4.88
CA LYS A 65 -30.23 22.80 5.48
C LYS A 65 -29.61 24.01 4.76
N ALA A 66 -28.30 23.97 4.50
CA ALA A 66 -27.61 24.99 3.74
C ALA A 66 -28.14 25.11 2.30
N SER A 67 -28.38 24.00 1.62
CA SER A 67 -28.96 23.97 0.28
C SER A 67 -30.35 24.63 0.23
N ARG A 68 -31.22 24.31 1.20
CA ARG A 68 -32.55 24.93 1.33
C ARG A 68 -32.45 26.44 1.62
N ALA A 69 -31.49 26.86 2.44
CA ALA A 69 -31.27 28.27 2.75
C ALA A 69 -30.79 29.06 1.52
N LEU A 70 -29.85 28.50 0.73
CA LEU A 70 -29.41 29.10 -0.53
C LEU A 70 -30.54 29.21 -1.55
N ALA A 71 -31.35 28.15 -1.72
CA ALA A 71 -32.51 28.17 -2.61
C ALA A 71 -33.56 29.23 -2.20
N ALA A 72 -33.60 29.59 -0.91
CA ALA A 72 -34.46 30.64 -0.37
C ALA A 72 -33.82 32.05 -0.36
N GLY A 73 -32.61 32.22 -0.91
CA GLY A 73 -31.91 33.51 -0.91
C GLY A 73 -31.41 33.95 0.46
N ARG A 74 -31.13 33.00 1.37
CA ARG A 74 -30.68 33.24 2.75
C ARG A 74 -29.24 32.74 2.93
N PRO A 75 -28.23 33.45 2.38
CA PRO A 75 -26.85 32.99 2.38
C PRO A 75 -26.23 32.93 3.78
N ASP A 76 -26.62 33.82 4.69
CA ASP A 76 -26.10 33.84 6.06
C ASP A 76 -26.52 32.57 6.83
N GLU A 77 -27.79 32.16 6.70
CA GLU A 77 -28.27 30.90 7.29
C GLU A 77 -27.59 29.66 6.70
N ALA A 78 -27.21 29.71 5.41
CA ALA A 78 -26.45 28.64 4.79
C ALA A 78 -25.03 28.56 5.34
N ALA A 79 -24.37 29.70 5.51
CA ALA A 79 -23.05 29.79 6.10
C ALA A 79 -23.05 29.26 7.54
N ASP A 80 -24.04 29.65 8.35
CA ASP A 80 -24.18 29.18 9.74
C ASP A 80 -24.38 27.65 9.81
N ALA A 81 -25.17 27.07 8.91
CA ALA A 81 -25.38 25.63 8.84
C ALA A 81 -24.09 24.88 8.45
N LEU A 82 -23.31 25.41 7.51
CA LEU A 82 -22.04 24.81 7.10
C LEU A 82 -20.96 24.96 8.18
N ASN A 83 -20.95 26.07 8.93
CA ASN A 83 -20.01 26.28 10.02
C ASN A 83 -20.22 25.25 11.15
N GLN A 84 -21.47 24.83 11.39
CA GLN A 84 -21.79 23.78 12.35
C GLN A 84 -21.25 22.40 11.94
N ALA A 85 -20.95 22.18 10.66
CA ALA A 85 -20.40 20.91 10.17
C ALA A 85 -18.88 20.80 10.35
N LEU A 86 -18.17 21.92 10.57
CA LEU A 86 -16.71 21.94 10.65
C LEU A 86 -16.15 21.08 11.79
N PRO A 87 -16.70 21.10 13.03
CA PRO A 87 -16.16 20.29 14.12
C PRO A 87 -16.23 18.79 13.84
N ALA A 88 -17.28 18.32 13.16
CA ALA A 88 -17.44 16.91 12.80
C ALA A 88 -16.42 16.45 11.75
N LEU A 89 -15.87 17.38 10.95
CA LEU A 89 -14.76 17.07 10.04
C LEU A 89 -13.44 16.96 10.84
N ASP A 90 -13.22 17.86 11.80
CA ASP A 90 -11.99 17.92 12.59
C ASP A 90 -11.79 16.68 13.51
N GLU A 91 -12.87 16.05 13.99
CA GLU A 91 -12.80 14.87 14.87
C GLU A 91 -12.48 13.54 14.14
N HIS A 92 -12.46 13.54 12.79
CA HIS A 92 -12.23 12.34 11.98
C HIS A 92 -10.88 12.31 11.24
N HIS A 93 -9.91 13.12 11.66
CA HIS A 93 -8.50 13.10 11.22
C HIS A 93 -7.60 12.36 12.21
#